data_AF-A0A2A8HCJ0-F1
#
_entry.id   AF-A0A2A8HCJ0-F1
#
_cell.length_a   1.000
_cell.length_b   1.000
_cell.length_c   1.000
_cell.angle_alpha   90.00
_cell.angle_beta   90.00
_cell.angle_gamma   90.00
#
_symmetry.space_group_name_H-M   'P 1'
#
loop_
_entity.id
_entity.type
_entity.pdbx_description
1 polymer ?
#
loop_
_entity_poly.entity_id
_entity_poly.type
_entity_poly.pdbx_seq_one_letter_code
_entity_poly.pdbx_strand_id
1 'polypeptide(L)' 'MYYATLIQGASYYAFGQRFMFQQECQITKRECQYLQKNDWFQIRKEEVLSSKPEESV' A
#
# COMPACT_ATOMS: atom_id res chain seq x y z
N MET A 1 1.07 7.49 -3.53
CA MET A 1 0.01 6.86 -2.70
C MET A 1 0.52 5.53 -2.12
N TYR A 2 -0.20 4.89 -1.18
CA TYR A 2 0.18 3.58 -0.62
C TYR A 2 -0.90 2.56 -0.94
N TYR A 3 -0.46 1.34 -1.26
CA TYR A 3 -1.33 0.23 -1.60
C TYR A 3 -0.89 -1.04 -0.89
N ALA A 4 -1.86 -1.89 -0.54
CA ALA A 4 -1.63 -3.22 -0.01
C ALA A 4 -2.44 -4.26 -0.79
N THR A 5 -1.82 -5.40 -1.04
CA THR A 5 -2.46 -6.58 -1.64
C THR A 5 -2.30 -7.76 -0.69
N LEU A 6 -3.39 -8.44 -0.36
CA LEU A 6 -3.34 -9.66 0.45
C LEU A 6 -2.85 -10.82 -0.43
N ILE A 7 -1.70 -11.40 -0.10
CA ILE A 7 -1.06 -12.50 -0.84
C ILE A 7 -1.16 -13.85 -0.12
N GLN A 8 -1.74 -13.88 1.08
CA GLN A 8 -1.95 -15.11 1.85
C GLN A 8 -3.30 -15.10 2.58
N GLY A 9 -3.98 -16.25 2.62
CA GLY A 9 -5.32 -16.39 3.16
C GLY A 9 -6.41 -15.90 2.21
N ALA A 10 -7.68 -16.20 2.52
CA ALA A 10 -8.81 -15.81 1.66
C ALA A 10 -9.24 -14.34 1.87
N SER A 11 -9.19 -13.87 3.13
CA SER A 11 -9.50 -12.49 3.49
C SER A 11 -8.83 -12.10 4.81
N TYR A 12 -8.66 -10.80 5.03
CA TYR A 12 -8.10 -10.24 6.27
C TYR A 12 -8.85 -8.97 6.65
N TYR A 13 -9.30 -8.85 7.90
CA TYR A 13 -10.05 -7.68 8.37
C TYR A 13 -9.18 -6.81 9.29
N ALA A 14 -8.94 -5.57 8.89
CA ALA A 14 -8.20 -4.59 9.69
C ALA A 14 -8.59 -3.18 9.30
N PHE A 15 -8.40 -2.23 10.22
CA PHE A 15 -8.66 -0.79 9.97
C PHE A 15 -10.08 -0.47 9.49
N GLY A 16 -11.06 -1.31 9.86
CA GLY A 16 -12.45 -1.14 9.44
C GLY A 16 -12.72 -1.51 7.97
N GLN A 17 -11.76 -2.17 7.29
CA GLN A 17 -11.92 -2.65 5.93
C GLN A 17 -11.53 -4.14 5.80
N ARG A 18 -12.06 -4.81 4.77
CA ARG A 18 -11.75 -6.20 4.45
C ARG A 18 -10.85 -6.25 3.22
N PHE A 19 -9.64 -6.77 3.39
CA PHE A 19 -8.73 -7.10 2.31
C PHE A 19 -9.08 -8.47 1.76
N MET A 20 -9.30 -8.57 0.45
CA MET A 20 -9.57 -9.83 -0.25
C MET A 20 -8.29 -10.34 -0.90
N PHE A 21 -8.17 -11.66 -1.04
CA PHE A 21 -7.02 -12.29 -1.67
C PHE A 21 -6.77 -11.71 -3.08
N GLN A 22 -5.51 -11.33 -3.35
CA GLN A 22 -5.03 -10.74 -4.60
C GLN A 22 -5.73 -9.46 -5.06
N GLN A 23 -6.47 -8.79 -4.16
CA GLN A 23 -7.07 -7.50 -4.45
C GLN A 23 -6.21 -6.38 -3.87
N GLU A 24 -5.82 -5.42 -4.71
CA GLU A 24 -5.10 -4.23 -4.29
C GLU A 24 -6.08 -3.22 -3.67
N CYS A 25 -5.73 -2.68 -2.51
CA CYS A 25 -6.49 -1.64 -1.82
C CYS A 25 -5.60 -0.44 -1.54
N GLN A 26 -6.13 0.77 -1.76
CA GLN A 26 -5.48 1.99 -1.33
C GLN A 26 -5.53 2.09 0.19
N ILE A 27 -4.40 2.44 0.80
CA ILE A 27 -4.26 2.57 2.24
C ILE A 27 -3.56 3.89 2.60
N THR A 28 -3.65 4.24 3.87
CA THR A 28 -2.92 5.34 4.48
C THR A 28 -1.47 4.95 4.76
N LYS A 29 -0.62 5.97 4.98
CA LYS A 29 0.78 5.75 5.41
C LYS A 29 0.88 4.96 6.72
N ARG A 30 -0.05 5.19 7.65
CA ARG A 30 -0.09 4.51 8.96
C ARG A 30 -0.39 3.02 8.80
N GLU A 31 -1.38 2.68 7.99
CA GLU A 31 -1.73 1.28 7.69
C GLU A 31 -0.57 0.59 6.96
N CYS A 32 0.09 1.28 6.02
CA CYS A 32 1.28 0.74 5.33
C CYS A 32 2.39 0.36 6.32
N GLN A 33 2.69 1.20 7.31
CA GLN A 33 3.72 0.92 8.32
C GLN A 33 3.38 -0.28 9.22
N TYR A 34 2.10 -0.57 9.40
CA TYR A 34 1.65 -1.75 10.13
C TYR A 34 1.70 -3.00 9.24
N LEU A 35 1.11 -2.93 8.05
CA LEU A 35 0.99 -4.07 7.14
C LEU A 35 2.33 -4.50 6.54
N GLN A 36 3.31 -3.60 6.40
CA GLN A 36 4.66 -3.97 5.93
C GLN A 36 5.40 -4.95 6.87
N LYS A 37 4.93 -5.11 8.12
CA LYS A 37 5.48 -6.08 9.08
C LYS A 37 4.78 -7.43 9.03
N ASN A 38 3.78 -7.58 8.16
CA ASN A 38 2.98 -8.78 8.01
C ASN A 38 3.24 -9.40 6.63
N ASP A 39 3.82 -10.59 6.62
CA ASP A 39 4.21 -11.30 5.38
C ASP A 39 3.02 -11.72 4.51
N TRP A 40 1.78 -11.58 5.01
CA TRP A 40 0.58 -11.83 4.22
C TRP A 40 0.28 -10.69 3.24
N PHE A 41 0.98 -9.57 3.32
CA PHE A 41 0.71 -8.40 2.50
C PHE A 41 1.90 -8.02 1.63
N GLN A 42 1.63 -7.80 0.35
CA GLN A 42 2.53 -7.10 -0.55
C GLN A 42 2.19 -5.62 -0.57
N ILE A 43 3.19 -4.76 -0.32
CA ILE A 43 3.02 -3.31 -0.22
C ILE A 43 3.65 -2.61 -1.41
N ARG A 44 2.93 -1.69 -2.05
CA ARG A 44 3.43 -0.82 -3.11
C ARG A 44 3.33 0.64 -2.68
N LYS A 45 4.43 1.38 -2.86
CA LYS A 45 4.48 2.83 -2.67
C LYS A 45 4.55 3.45 -4.05
N GLU A 46 3.54 4.22 -4.40
CA GLU A 46 3.60 5.07 -5.58
C GLU A 46 4.22 6.40 -5.16
N GLU A 47 5.47 6.59 -5.53
CA GLU A 47 6.12 7.88 -5.42
C GLU A 47 5.49 8.79 -6.47
N VAL A 48 4.82 9.85 -6.02
CA VAL A 48 4.46 10.93 -6.94
C VAL A 48 5.79 11.53 -7.32
N LEU A 49 6.28 11.19 -8.52
CA LEU A 49 7.41 11.86 -9.12
C LEU A 49 7.05 13.34 -9.12
N SER A 50 7.58 14.07 -8.14
CA SER A 50 7.56 15.52 -8.19
C SER A 50 8.51 15.85 -9.32
N SER A 51 7.95 15.98 -10.52
CA SER A 51 8.61 16.62 -11.65
C SER A 51 8.94 18.03 -11.18
N LYS A 52 10.10 18.19 -10.53
CA LYS A 52 10.73 19.49 -10.46
C LYS A 52 11.02 19.86 -11.91
N PRO A 53 10.51 20.99 -12.44
CA PRO A 53 11.13 21.54 -13.63
C PRO A 53 12.58 21.80 -13.25
N GLU A 54 13.49 21.15 -13.96
CA GLU A 54 14.91 21.40 -13.88
C GLU A 54 15.15 22.77 -14.54
N GLU A 55 14.94 23.84 -13.77
CA GLU A 55 15.35 25.19 -14.16
C GLU A 55 16.84 25.28 -13.83
N SER A 56 17.67 24.83 -14.78
CA SER A 56 19.10 25.07 -14.80
C SER A 56 19.38 26.20 -15.79
N VAL A 57 19.78 27.32 -15.17
CA VAL A 57 20.34 28.60 -15.66
C VAL A 57 21.09 28.53 -16.98
#